data_AF-A0A4V2W836-F1
#
_entry.id   AF-A0A4V2W836-F1
#
_cell.length_a   1.000
_cell.length_b   1.000
_cell.length_c   1.000
_cell.angle_alpha   90.00
_cell.angle_beta   90.00
_cell.angle_gamma   90.00
#
_symmetry.space_group_name_H-M   'P 1'
#
loop_
_entity.id
_entity.type
_entity.pdbx_description
1 polymer ?
#
loop_
_entity_poly.entity_id
_entity_poly.type
_entity_poly.pdbx_seq_one_letter_code
_entity_poly.pdbx_strand_id
1 'polypeptide(L)'
;MGWRNARKIEALTARREELTELVAELAEVVDELADVQRVVTGRLQALATLAAYDSWRDLDWAEALQRAEAAEAERARLLDGSDELAEIERRMEEVGRRLGELTDREREQVGAVSRLKTREAHEATQIQRDGRVLAELEAAQAGALDAARAVFPRIEVRLGSVPATADDATDAESRIRDAVARETESTQREINGHTTGLLQRMGEVRRRWPEQTTEMDESVEARGEYVRFHEQVAGDDLPRFEGEFARQLRTNAIRELGAFNSWLQHQAAEIREKLDRINEALGAIDFNPGRYVRLDPENTVNQDVRDFRADLRAVTDHVLGEDEQYSEARYEEVRRILERLRGREGHTETDRTWRARVTDVRSWFTFSATERDRDTDEVWEFYRDSDGKSGGQKEKLAYTILAASLAYQFGLDWGVDKARDFRFAVIDEAFGRGSDASTRYALDLFAKLGLQLLIVTPLQKVHVIAPYVQAIGFVNNIEGRYSQVVTMTTEDYLEQSGRS
;
A
#
# COMPACT_ATOMS: atom_id res chain seq x y z
N MET A 1 45.57 8.77 49.83
CA MET A 1 45.05 10.06 50.33
C MET A 1 43.75 10.37 49.57
N GLY A 2 42.61 9.76 49.88
CA GLY A 2 41.97 9.62 51.19
C GLY A 2 40.94 10.73 51.45
N TRP A 3 40.39 11.37 50.41
CA TRP A 3 39.52 12.55 50.51
C TRP A 3 38.42 12.43 49.45
N ARG A 4 37.15 12.79 49.64
CA ARG A 4 36.39 13.38 50.76
C ARG A 4 34.93 13.48 50.27
N ASN A 5 34.16 12.39 50.23
CA ASN A 5 32.70 12.51 50.00
C ASN A 5 31.84 11.51 50.75
N ALA A 6 32.28 10.26 50.97
CA ALA A 6 31.49 9.28 51.74
C ALA A 6 31.18 9.75 53.17
N ARG A 7 32.21 10.19 53.93
CA ARG A 7 32.01 10.77 55.28
C ARG A 7 31.17 12.04 55.30
N LYS A 8 31.20 12.83 54.21
CA LYS A 8 30.40 14.05 54.09
C LYS A 8 28.94 13.72 53.81
N ILE A 9 28.68 12.71 52.97
CA ILE A 9 27.35 12.19 52.70
C ILE A 9 26.78 11.56 53.97
N GLU A 10 27.54 10.75 54.69
CA GLU A 10 27.13 10.13 55.95
C GLU A 10 26.81 11.18 57.02
N ALA A 11 27.68 12.18 57.21
CA ALA A 11 27.41 13.29 58.14
C ALA A 11 26.20 14.15 57.73
N LEU A 12 26.00 14.40 56.42
CA LEU A 12 24.82 15.11 55.93
C LEU A 12 23.54 14.28 56.03
N THR A 13 23.64 12.95 55.91
CA THR A 13 22.50 12.04 56.05
C THR A 13 22.09 11.91 57.51
N ALA A 14 23.06 11.75 58.42
CA ALA A 14 22.81 11.79 59.87
C ALA A 14 22.25 13.16 60.30
N ARG A 15 22.78 14.27 59.76
CA ARG A 15 22.23 15.60 60.04
C ARG A 15 20.82 15.78 59.46
N ARG A 16 20.51 15.18 58.31
CA ARG A 16 19.16 15.17 57.74
C ARG A 16 18.22 14.38 58.62
N GLU A 17 18.62 13.20 59.10
CA GLU A 17 17.82 12.39 60.02
C GLU A 17 17.54 13.13 61.32
N GLU A 18 18.58 13.70 61.94
CA GLU A 18 18.46 14.52 63.15
C GLU A 18 17.55 15.75 62.95
N LEU A 19 17.66 16.43 61.80
CA LEU A 19 16.75 17.53 61.46
C LEU A 19 15.33 17.05 61.15
N THR A 20 15.17 15.84 60.61
CA THR A 20 13.83 15.28 60.32
C THR A 20 13.13 14.88 61.62
N GLU A 21 13.86 14.31 62.56
CA GLU A 21 13.38 13.98 63.90
C GLU A 21 13.02 15.26 64.66
N LEU A 22 13.88 16.29 64.62
CA LEU A 22 13.58 17.60 65.21
C LEU A 22 12.34 18.27 64.57
N VAL A 23 12.16 18.14 63.25
CA VAL A 23 10.96 18.66 62.58
C VAL A 23 9.72 17.89 63.00
N ALA A 24 9.81 16.57 63.20
CA ALA A 24 8.70 15.76 63.69
C ALA A 24 8.32 16.14 65.14
N GLU A 25 9.30 16.28 66.04
CA GLU A 25 9.07 16.75 67.41
C GLU A 25 8.46 18.15 67.44
N LEU A 26 8.98 19.08 66.65
CA LEU A 26 8.43 20.43 66.56
C LEU A 26 7.02 20.44 65.97
N ALA A 27 6.70 19.53 65.04
CA ALA A 27 5.35 19.39 64.51
C ALA A 27 4.37 18.91 65.58
N GLU A 28 4.75 17.93 66.42
CA GLU A 28 3.92 17.49 67.55
C GLU A 28 3.68 18.63 68.54
N VAL A 29 4.72 19.40 68.88
CA VAL A 29 4.58 20.57 69.78
C VAL A 29 3.67 21.64 69.17
N VAL A 30 3.75 21.88 67.86
CA VAL A 30 2.86 22.83 67.18
C VAL A 30 1.42 22.35 67.21
N ASP A 31 1.17 21.06 66.99
CA ASP A 31 -0.18 20.49 67.05
C ASP A 31 -0.76 20.56 68.48
N GLU A 32 0.04 20.25 69.51
CA GLU A 32 -0.37 20.41 70.91
C GLU A 32 -0.70 21.86 71.24
N LEU A 33 0.13 22.82 70.81
CA LEU A 33 -0.13 24.25 71.02
C LEU A 33 -1.36 24.73 70.26
N ALA A 34 -1.61 24.21 69.06
CA ALA A 34 -2.80 24.50 68.28
C ALA A 34 -4.07 23.97 68.97
N ASP A 35 -4.02 22.77 69.55
CA ASP A 35 -5.11 22.21 70.36
C ASP A 35 -5.38 23.07 71.60
N VAL A 36 -4.33 23.45 72.34
CA VAL A 36 -4.46 24.35 73.51
C VAL A 36 -5.05 25.69 73.08
N GLN A 37 -4.56 26.28 71.99
CA GLN A 37 -5.08 27.53 71.47
C GLN A 37 -6.57 27.40 71.12
N ARG A 38 -6.97 26.31 70.44
CA ARG A 38 -8.38 26.07 70.07
C ARG A 38 -9.28 25.97 71.30
N VAL A 39 -8.85 25.26 72.34
CA VAL A 39 -9.59 25.14 73.60
C VAL A 39 -9.69 26.49 74.32
N VAL A 40 -8.59 27.25 74.39
CA VAL A 40 -8.58 28.57 75.02
C VAL A 40 -9.45 29.55 74.24
N THR A 41 -9.36 29.59 72.91
CA THR A 41 -10.22 30.41 72.06
C THR A 41 -11.69 30.03 72.21
N GLY A 42 -12.03 28.73 72.25
CA GLY A 42 -13.39 28.26 72.49
C GLY A 42 -13.92 28.70 73.85
N ARG A 43 -13.10 28.61 74.92
CA ARG A 43 -13.46 29.12 76.25
C ARG A 43 -13.63 30.64 76.26
N LEU A 44 -12.76 31.37 75.57
CA LEU A 44 -12.80 32.83 75.50
C LEU A 44 -14.03 33.31 74.72
N GLN A 45 -14.41 32.60 73.64
CA GLN A 45 -15.66 32.83 72.92
C GLN A 45 -16.88 32.54 73.80
N ALA A 46 -16.91 31.39 74.50
CA ALA A 46 -18.02 31.07 75.40
C ALA A 46 -18.17 32.10 76.52
N LEU A 47 -17.06 32.55 77.12
CA LEU A 47 -17.05 33.60 78.13
C LEU A 47 -17.46 34.97 77.55
N ALA A 48 -17.05 35.30 76.32
CA ALA A 48 -17.49 36.52 75.64
C ALA A 48 -18.99 36.47 75.30
N THR A 49 -19.52 35.32 74.91
CA THR A 49 -20.96 35.12 74.69
C THR A 49 -21.73 35.23 76.00
N LEU A 50 -21.23 34.66 77.10
CA LEU A 50 -21.81 34.82 78.44
C LEU A 50 -21.76 36.28 78.91
N ALA A 51 -20.66 36.99 78.65
CA ALA A 51 -20.51 38.40 79.00
C ALA A 51 -21.41 39.33 78.18
N ALA A 52 -21.98 38.87 77.07
CA ALA A 52 -22.94 39.65 76.29
C ALA A 52 -24.35 39.71 76.94
N TYR A 53 -24.59 38.93 77.99
CA TYR A 53 -25.84 38.95 78.75
C TYR A 53 -25.62 39.68 80.08
N ASP A 54 -26.32 40.79 80.27
CA ASP A 54 -26.20 41.65 81.45
C ASP A 54 -27.00 41.15 82.68
N SER A 55 -27.82 40.10 82.52
CA SER A 55 -28.67 39.54 83.57
C SER A 55 -28.82 38.02 83.49
N TRP A 56 -28.86 37.34 84.64
CA TRP A 56 -29.14 35.89 84.70
C TRP A 56 -30.52 35.54 84.13
N ARG A 57 -31.48 36.46 84.16
CA ARG A 57 -32.83 36.25 83.62
C ARG A 57 -32.88 35.86 82.15
N ASP A 58 -31.89 36.28 81.37
CA ASP A 58 -31.83 36.00 79.94
C ASP A 58 -31.29 34.59 79.65
N LEU A 59 -30.68 33.95 80.66
CA LEU A 59 -30.13 32.59 80.59
C LEU A 59 -30.94 31.58 81.44
N ASP A 60 -31.84 32.06 82.31
CA ASP A 60 -32.69 31.23 83.17
C ASP A 60 -33.84 30.60 82.38
N TRP A 61 -33.53 29.48 81.72
CA TRP A 61 -34.50 28.71 80.95
C TRP A 61 -35.64 28.15 81.81
N ALA A 62 -35.42 27.93 83.11
CA ALA A 62 -36.42 27.37 84.01
C ALA A 62 -37.49 28.43 84.36
N GLU A 63 -37.09 29.66 84.67
CA GLU A 63 -38.03 30.79 84.85
C GLU A 63 -38.76 31.12 83.53
N ALA A 64 -38.06 31.07 82.39
CA ALA A 64 -38.66 31.31 81.07
C ALA A 64 -39.73 30.26 80.73
N LEU A 65 -39.46 28.97 80.99
CA LEU A 65 -40.41 27.90 80.76
C LEU A 65 -41.66 28.04 81.65
N GLN A 66 -41.49 28.35 82.93
CA GLN A 66 -42.63 28.60 83.83
C GLN A 66 -43.49 29.78 83.37
N ARG A 67 -42.88 30.87 82.87
CA ARG A 67 -43.62 32.01 82.31
C ARG A 67 -44.40 31.62 81.06
N ALA A 68 -43.80 30.80 80.18
CA ALA A 68 -44.47 30.30 78.98
C ALA A 68 -45.69 29.42 79.35
N GLU A 69 -45.52 28.48 80.28
CA GLU A 69 -46.61 27.61 80.75
C GLU A 69 -47.74 28.41 81.40
N ALA A 70 -47.42 29.43 82.20
CA ALA A 70 -48.41 30.32 82.80
C ALA A 70 -49.17 31.15 81.76
N ALA A 71 -48.47 31.66 80.74
CA ALA A 71 -49.08 32.39 79.64
C ALA A 71 -49.98 31.49 78.76
N GLU A 72 -49.58 30.24 78.52
CA GLU A 72 -50.39 29.26 77.78
C GLU A 72 -51.66 28.89 78.57
N ALA A 73 -51.56 28.73 79.89
CA ALA A 73 -52.70 28.49 80.76
C ALA A 73 -53.68 29.68 80.78
N GLU A 74 -53.17 30.92 80.84
CA GLU A 74 -54.00 32.12 80.76
C GLU A 74 -54.62 32.29 79.38
N ARG A 75 -53.90 31.98 78.30
CA ARG A 75 -54.43 31.94 76.92
C ARG A 75 -55.57 30.94 76.80
N ALA A 76 -55.40 29.73 77.34
CA ALA A 76 -56.45 28.71 77.34
C ALA A 76 -57.70 29.21 78.10
N ARG A 77 -57.52 29.87 79.24
CA ARG A 77 -58.60 30.48 80.01
C ARG A 77 -59.34 31.60 79.26
N LEU A 78 -58.63 32.45 78.52
CA LEU A 78 -59.21 33.52 77.73
C LEU A 78 -59.97 32.98 76.49
N LEU A 79 -59.46 31.92 75.85
CA LEU A 79 -60.12 31.24 74.74
C LEU A 79 -61.39 30.51 75.18
N ASP A 80 -61.38 29.87 76.35
CA ASP A 80 -62.55 29.18 76.93
C ASP A 80 -63.65 30.17 77.38
N GLY A 81 -63.30 31.45 77.56
CA GLY A 81 -64.22 32.51 78.02
C GLY A 81 -64.80 33.42 76.95
N SER A 82 -64.47 33.23 75.66
CA SER A 82 -64.88 34.18 74.59
C SER A 82 -65.46 33.48 73.35
N ASP A 83 -66.76 33.20 73.40
CA ASP A 83 -67.56 32.72 72.26
C ASP A 83 -67.47 33.66 71.03
N GLU A 84 -67.24 34.96 71.26
CA GLU A 84 -67.11 35.97 70.20
C GLU A 84 -65.85 35.78 69.35
N LEU A 85 -64.73 35.33 69.94
CA LEU A 85 -63.48 35.11 69.21
C LEU A 85 -63.59 33.89 68.30
N ALA A 86 -64.20 32.81 68.79
CA ALA A 86 -64.46 31.60 68.02
C ALA A 86 -65.41 31.87 66.84
N GLU A 87 -66.40 32.74 67.00
CA GLU A 87 -67.28 33.13 65.89
C GLU A 87 -66.57 33.98 64.83
N ILE A 88 -65.64 34.86 65.23
CA ILE A 88 -64.83 35.64 64.28
C ILE A 88 -63.90 34.73 63.47
N GLU A 89 -63.24 33.76 64.10
CA GLU A 89 -62.40 32.77 63.40
C GLU A 89 -63.21 31.97 62.38
N ARG A 90 -64.39 31.47 62.77
CA ARG A 90 -65.31 30.75 61.86
C ARG A 90 -65.72 31.62 60.67
N ARG A 91 -66.01 32.91 60.89
CA ARG A 91 -66.35 33.85 59.82
C ARG A 91 -65.16 34.15 58.92
N MET A 92 -63.95 34.23 59.46
CA MET A 92 -62.73 34.41 58.67
C MET A 92 -62.46 33.20 57.77
N GLU A 93 -62.62 31.98 58.28
CA GLU A 93 -62.52 30.76 57.48
C GLU A 93 -63.59 30.69 56.39
N GLU A 94 -64.83 31.05 56.71
CA GLU A 94 -65.91 31.07 55.72
C GLU A 94 -65.66 32.10 54.61
N VAL A 95 -65.21 33.31 54.96
CA VAL A 95 -64.85 34.35 53.99
C VAL A 95 -63.62 33.93 53.18
N GLY A 96 -62.62 33.31 53.80
CA GLY A 96 -61.44 32.77 53.12
C GLY A 96 -61.81 31.71 52.08
N ARG A 97 -62.70 30.77 52.44
CA ARG A 97 -63.23 29.77 51.51
C ARG A 97 -63.99 30.42 50.35
N ARG A 98 -64.90 31.36 50.64
CA ARG A 98 -65.67 32.07 49.60
C ARG A 98 -64.75 32.87 48.67
N LEU A 99 -63.69 33.48 49.20
CA LEU A 99 -62.71 34.19 48.40
C LEU A 99 -61.96 33.24 47.46
N GLY A 100 -61.51 32.09 47.95
CA GLY A 100 -60.88 31.05 47.13
C GLY A 100 -61.78 30.59 45.98
N GLU A 101 -63.04 30.25 46.29
CA GLU A 101 -64.04 29.84 45.28
C GLU A 101 -64.29 30.93 44.22
N LEU A 102 -64.33 32.20 44.62
CA LEU A 102 -64.52 33.32 43.70
C LEU A 102 -63.27 33.54 42.84
N THR A 103 -62.07 33.45 43.40
CA THR A 103 -60.81 33.57 42.65
C THR A 103 -60.65 32.45 41.61
N ASP A 104 -61.03 31.22 41.95
CA ASP A 104 -60.97 30.11 40.99
C ASP A 104 -61.97 30.29 39.85
N ARG A 105 -63.20 30.75 40.15
CA ARG A 105 -64.19 31.10 39.12
C ARG A 105 -63.71 32.26 38.24
N GLU A 106 -63.10 33.28 38.81
CA GLU A 106 -62.53 34.40 38.05
C GLU A 106 -61.45 33.90 37.08
N ARG A 107 -60.52 33.06 37.55
CA ARG A 107 -59.48 32.46 36.70
C ARG A 107 -60.06 31.64 35.56
N GLU A 108 -61.08 30.83 35.83
CA GLU A 108 -61.75 30.04 34.80
C GLU A 108 -62.40 30.92 33.74
N GLN A 109 -63.11 31.98 34.16
CA GLN A 109 -63.76 32.94 33.24
C GLN A 109 -62.73 33.72 32.43
N VAL A 110 -61.65 34.20 33.05
CA VAL A 110 -60.54 34.87 32.35
C VAL A 110 -59.91 33.93 31.31
N GLY A 111 -59.71 32.66 31.67
CA GLY A 111 -59.23 31.64 30.74
C GLY A 111 -60.19 31.40 29.57
N ALA A 112 -61.50 31.36 29.84
CA ALA A 112 -62.53 31.19 28.80
C ALA A 112 -62.58 32.39 27.84
N VAL A 113 -62.56 33.62 28.38
CA VAL A 113 -62.54 34.85 27.58
C VAL A 113 -61.28 34.92 26.72
N SER A 114 -60.12 34.54 27.26
CA SER A 114 -58.87 34.51 26.50
C SER A 114 -58.95 33.54 25.32
N ARG A 115 -59.44 32.31 25.54
CA ARG A 115 -59.64 31.32 24.47
C ARG A 115 -60.61 31.82 23.38
N LEU A 116 -61.70 32.46 23.76
CA LEU A 116 -62.66 33.02 22.82
C LEU A 116 -62.04 34.16 22.00
N LYS A 117 -61.27 35.06 22.62
CA LYS A 117 -60.56 36.13 21.90
C LYS A 117 -59.54 35.60 20.91
N THR A 118 -58.78 34.56 21.26
CA THR A 118 -57.85 33.91 20.34
C THR A 118 -58.58 33.30 19.15
N ARG A 119 -59.71 32.63 19.40
CA ARG A 119 -60.54 32.05 18.34
C ARG A 119 -61.15 33.11 17.43
N GLU A 120 -61.69 34.18 17.98
CA GLU A 120 -62.23 35.31 17.24
C GLU A 120 -61.16 35.97 16.35
N ALA A 121 -59.96 36.21 16.89
CA ALA A 121 -58.85 36.77 16.12
C ALA A 121 -58.41 35.84 14.98
N HIS A 122 -58.39 34.52 15.23
CA HIS A 122 -58.10 33.53 14.20
C HIS A 122 -59.16 33.54 13.09
N GLU A 123 -60.44 33.44 13.44
CA GLU A 123 -61.56 33.46 12.48
C GLU A 123 -61.60 34.78 11.68
N ALA A 124 -61.35 35.93 12.32
CA ALA A 124 -61.28 37.23 11.63
C ALA A 124 -60.14 37.29 10.60
N THR A 125 -58.98 36.71 10.93
CA THR A 125 -57.84 36.62 10.00
C THR A 125 -58.16 35.72 8.81
N GLN A 126 -58.86 34.61 9.05
CA GLN A 126 -59.30 33.70 7.99
C GLN A 126 -60.29 34.38 7.04
N ILE A 127 -61.29 35.08 7.57
CA ILE A 127 -62.25 35.83 6.75
C ILE A 127 -61.54 36.87 5.84
N GLN A 128 -60.54 37.59 6.37
CA GLN A 128 -59.76 38.52 5.56
C GLN A 128 -58.99 37.81 4.44
N ARG A 129 -58.38 36.66 4.74
CA ARG A 129 -57.62 35.87 3.77
C ARG A 129 -58.53 35.32 2.67
N ASP A 130 -59.65 34.70 3.05
CA ASP A 130 -60.63 34.15 2.12
C ASP A 130 -61.22 35.25 1.23
N GLY A 131 -61.53 36.41 1.81
CA GLY A 131 -61.97 37.57 1.06
C GLY A 131 -60.95 38.04 0.03
N ARG A 132 -59.64 37.99 0.35
CA ARG A 132 -58.58 38.32 -0.60
C ARG A 132 -58.50 37.31 -1.75
N VAL A 133 -58.56 36.03 -1.44
CA VAL A 133 -58.52 34.95 -2.45
C VAL A 133 -59.73 35.04 -3.38
N LEU A 134 -60.93 35.30 -2.84
CA LEU A 134 -62.13 35.51 -3.65
C LEU A 134 -62.00 36.73 -4.56
N ALA A 135 -61.49 37.86 -4.04
CA ALA A 135 -61.26 39.06 -4.86
C ALA A 135 -60.22 38.82 -5.97
N GLU A 136 -59.15 38.05 -5.70
CA GLU A 136 -58.16 37.64 -6.70
C GLU A 136 -58.78 36.75 -7.79
N LEU A 137 -59.67 35.82 -7.41
CA LEU A 137 -60.41 34.95 -8.33
C LEU A 137 -61.43 35.74 -9.18
N GLU A 138 -62.12 36.71 -8.60
CA GLU A 138 -63.06 37.59 -9.30
C GLU A 138 -62.35 38.54 -10.27
N ALA A 139 -61.15 39.02 -9.91
CA ALA A 139 -60.32 39.85 -10.76
C ALA A 139 -59.57 39.06 -11.85
N ALA A 140 -59.47 37.73 -11.73
CA ALA A 140 -58.84 36.89 -12.71
C ALA A 140 -59.62 36.89 -14.04
N GLN A 141 -58.91 37.07 -15.16
CA GLN A 141 -59.54 36.96 -16.47
C GLN A 141 -60.05 35.53 -16.70
N ALA A 142 -61.19 35.39 -17.39
CA ALA A 142 -61.82 34.10 -17.67
C ALA A 142 -60.85 33.04 -18.23
N GLY A 143 -59.89 33.44 -19.08
CA GLY A 143 -58.89 32.53 -19.64
C GLY A 143 -57.91 31.93 -18.62
N ALA A 144 -57.62 32.62 -17.51
CA ALA A 144 -56.76 32.08 -16.45
C ALA A 144 -57.50 31.02 -15.62
N LEU A 145 -58.80 31.21 -15.38
CA LEU A 145 -59.64 30.23 -14.68
C LEU A 145 -59.86 28.97 -15.54
N ASP A 146 -60.01 29.11 -16.85
CA ASP A 146 -60.13 27.98 -17.77
C ASP A 146 -58.85 27.14 -17.84
N ALA A 147 -57.68 27.80 -17.85
CA ALA A 147 -56.39 27.12 -17.78
C ALA A 147 -56.20 26.35 -16.45
N ALA A 148 -56.65 26.91 -15.32
CA ALA A 148 -56.62 26.23 -14.03
C ALA A 148 -57.55 25.01 -14.01
N ARG A 149 -58.78 25.14 -14.55
CA ARG A 149 -59.77 24.04 -14.64
C ARG A 149 -59.25 22.83 -15.40
N ALA A 150 -58.41 23.04 -16.42
CA ALA A 150 -57.80 21.94 -17.17
C ALA A 150 -56.90 21.03 -16.31
N VAL A 151 -56.38 21.53 -15.19
CA VAL A 151 -55.48 20.79 -14.29
C VAL A 151 -56.24 20.13 -13.12
N PHE A 152 -57.49 20.52 -12.86
CA PHE A 152 -58.29 20.00 -11.75
C PHE A 152 -58.38 18.47 -11.68
N PRO A 153 -58.59 17.72 -12.79
CA PRO A 153 -58.63 16.26 -12.72
C PRO A 153 -57.32 15.64 -12.20
N ARG A 154 -56.17 16.24 -12.51
CA ARG A 154 -54.85 15.77 -12.01
C ARG A 154 -54.65 16.08 -10.54
N ILE A 155 -55.19 17.21 -10.09
CA ILE A 155 -55.17 17.66 -8.70
C ILE A 155 -56.11 16.80 -7.84
N GLU A 156 -57.32 16.49 -8.33
CA GLU A 156 -58.30 15.62 -7.67
C GLU A 156 -57.74 14.22 -7.38
N VAL A 157 -57.04 13.63 -8.34
CA VAL A 157 -56.38 12.32 -8.17
C VAL A 157 -55.34 12.36 -7.04
N ARG A 158 -54.62 13.49 -6.87
CA ARG A 158 -53.61 13.67 -5.81
C ARG A 158 -54.24 14.05 -4.45
N LEU A 159 -55.37 14.73 -4.47
CA LEU A 159 -56.15 15.12 -3.29
C LEU A 159 -56.85 13.94 -2.62
N GLY A 160 -57.39 13.02 -3.42
CA GLY A 160 -58.25 11.92 -2.98
C GLY A 160 -59.66 12.37 -2.58
N SER A 161 -59.79 13.45 -1.80
CA SER A 161 -61.07 14.06 -1.42
C SER A 161 -61.00 15.58 -1.49
N VAL A 162 -62.07 16.21 -1.99
CA VAL A 162 -62.18 17.67 -2.04
C VAL A 162 -62.28 18.23 -0.61
N PRO A 163 -61.42 19.19 -0.23
CA PRO A 163 -61.48 19.85 1.07
C PRO A 163 -62.85 20.50 1.33
N ALA A 164 -63.37 20.39 2.56
CA ALA A 164 -64.68 20.93 2.94
C ALA A 164 -64.59 22.36 3.50
N THR A 165 -63.42 22.77 3.98
CA THR A 165 -63.17 24.11 4.55
C THR A 165 -62.00 24.81 3.85
N ALA A 166 -61.91 26.14 4.00
CA ALA A 166 -60.82 26.94 3.44
C ALA A 166 -59.44 26.57 4.06
N ASP A 167 -59.43 26.18 5.34
CA ASP A 167 -58.23 25.68 6.01
C ASP A 167 -57.78 24.33 5.44
N ASP A 168 -58.72 23.38 5.28
CA ASP A 168 -58.43 22.09 4.65
C ASP A 168 -57.92 22.29 3.21
N ALA A 169 -58.42 23.31 2.50
CA ALA A 169 -58.00 23.65 1.15
C ALA A 169 -56.58 24.21 1.12
N THR A 170 -56.22 25.06 2.09
CA THR A 170 -54.85 25.57 2.25
C THR A 170 -53.85 24.45 2.57
N ASP A 171 -54.21 23.57 3.51
CA ASP A 171 -53.36 22.44 3.89
C ASP A 171 -53.21 21.46 2.73
N ALA A 172 -54.27 21.23 1.97
CA ALA A 172 -54.22 20.46 0.75
C ALA A 172 -53.33 21.09 -0.33
N GLU A 173 -53.42 22.40 -0.55
CA GLU A 173 -52.58 23.12 -1.50
C GLU A 173 -51.09 22.94 -1.16
N SER A 174 -50.73 23.17 0.11
CA SER A 174 -49.36 23.03 0.59
C SER A 174 -48.84 21.60 0.40
N ARG A 175 -49.64 20.59 0.79
CA ARG A 175 -49.28 19.17 0.62
C ARG A 175 -49.05 18.80 -0.84
N ILE A 176 -49.91 19.25 -1.75
CA ILE A 176 -49.79 18.94 -3.18
C ILE A 176 -48.57 19.64 -3.77
N ARG A 177 -48.34 20.90 -3.42
CA ARG A 177 -47.16 21.66 -3.84
C ARG A 177 -45.88 20.94 -3.44
N ASP A 178 -45.79 20.53 -2.18
CA ASP A 178 -44.63 19.80 -1.67
C ASP A 178 -44.48 18.42 -2.32
N ALA A 179 -45.58 17.74 -2.64
CA ALA A 179 -45.54 16.46 -3.35
C ALA A 179 -45.04 16.63 -4.80
N VAL A 180 -45.55 17.62 -5.54
CA VAL A 180 -45.13 17.95 -6.90
C VAL A 180 -43.66 18.37 -6.92
N ALA A 181 -43.23 19.21 -5.98
CA ALA A 181 -41.84 19.65 -5.85
C ALA A 181 -40.91 18.44 -5.64
N ARG A 182 -41.23 17.56 -4.69
CA ARG A 182 -40.46 16.34 -4.42
C ARG A 182 -40.39 15.40 -5.62
N GLU A 183 -41.49 15.22 -6.35
CA GLU A 183 -41.53 14.38 -7.55
C GLU A 183 -40.68 14.98 -8.68
N THR A 184 -40.76 16.30 -8.86
CA THR A 184 -39.95 17.03 -9.85
C THR A 184 -38.46 16.91 -9.51
N GLU A 185 -38.08 17.12 -8.26
CA GLU A 185 -36.71 16.96 -7.80
C GLU A 185 -36.20 15.51 -7.95
N SER A 186 -37.04 14.51 -7.65
CA SER A 186 -36.68 13.10 -7.84
C SER A 186 -36.45 12.79 -9.31
N THR A 187 -37.38 13.20 -10.17
CA THR A 187 -37.30 12.97 -11.61
C THR A 187 -36.08 13.68 -12.20
N GLN A 188 -35.78 14.91 -11.77
CA GLN A 188 -34.60 15.64 -12.22
C GLN A 188 -33.29 14.97 -11.77
N ARG A 189 -33.25 14.44 -10.53
CA ARG A 189 -32.11 13.65 -10.06
C ARG A 189 -31.91 12.39 -10.90
N GLU A 190 -32.98 11.69 -11.24
CA GLU A 190 -32.93 10.51 -12.10
C GLU A 190 -32.44 10.86 -13.52
N ILE A 191 -32.99 11.91 -14.14
CA ILE A 191 -32.55 12.40 -15.47
C ILE A 191 -31.07 12.74 -15.45
N ASN A 192 -30.60 13.45 -14.43
CA ASN A 192 -29.19 13.81 -14.30
C ASN A 192 -28.32 12.55 -14.13
N GLY A 193 -28.74 11.60 -13.30
CA GLY A 193 -28.05 10.33 -13.10
C GLY A 193 -27.93 9.51 -14.39
N HIS A 194 -29.03 9.38 -15.15
CA HIS A 194 -29.03 8.73 -16.45
C HIS A 194 -28.15 9.46 -17.47
N THR A 195 -28.20 10.81 -17.48
CA THR A 195 -27.36 11.63 -18.37
C THR A 195 -25.88 11.43 -18.09
N THR A 196 -25.46 11.54 -16.82
CA THR A 196 -24.06 11.31 -16.43
C THR A 196 -23.61 9.89 -16.75
N GLY A 197 -24.44 8.88 -16.45
CA GLY A 197 -24.14 7.49 -16.75
C GLY A 197 -24.03 7.21 -18.25
N LEU A 198 -24.87 7.84 -19.08
CA LEU A 198 -24.82 7.76 -20.54
C LEU A 198 -23.51 8.35 -21.06
N LEU A 199 -23.19 9.58 -20.68
CA LEU A 199 -21.96 10.28 -21.11
C LEU A 199 -20.70 9.52 -20.70
N GLN A 200 -20.66 8.99 -19.48
CA GLN A 200 -19.53 8.19 -19.02
C GLN A 200 -19.32 6.94 -19.89
N ARG A 201 -20.40 6.21 -20.21
CA ARG A 201 -20.32 5.02 -21.07
C ARG A 201 -19.95 5.37 -22.51
N MET A 202 -20.49 6.46 -23.06
CA MET A 202 -20.11 6.97 -24.39
C MET A 202 -18.62 7.29 -24.44
N GLY A 203 -18.10 8.02 -23.46
CA GLY A 203 -16.67 8.34 -23.37
C GLY A 203 -15.79 7.10 -23.20
N GLU A 204 -16.25 6.09 -22.46
CA GLU A 204 -15.54 4.81 -22.34
C GLU A 204 -15.43 4.07 -23.68
N VAL A 205 -16.53 4.01 -24.45
CA VAL A 205 -16.54 3.40 -25.79
C VAL A 205 -15.57 4.13 -26.71
N ARG A 206 -15.60 5.47 -26.74
CA ARG A 206 -14.68 6.26 -27.59
C ARG A 206 -13.22 6.08 -27.21
N ARG A 207 -12.92 6.00 -25.91
CA ARG A 207 -11.55 5.76 -25.43
C ARG A 207 -11.03 4.39 -25.83
N ARG A 208 -11.89 3.37 -25.81
CA ARG A 208 -11.50 1.98 -26.08
C ARG A 208 -11.44 1.67 -27.59
N TRP A 209 -12.22 2.36 -28.42
CA TRP A 209 -12.29 2.17 -29.87
C TRP A 209 -12.25 3.49 -30.67
N PRO A 210 -11.17 4.28 -30.55
CA PRO A 210 -11.10 5.62 -31.13
C PRO A 210 -11.23 5.63 -32.66
N GLU A 211 -10.74 4.59 -33.34
CA GLU A 211 -10.79 4.48 -34.81
C GLU A 211 -12.23 4.28 -35.33
N GLN A 212 -13.06 3.55 -34.59
CA GLN A 212 -14.44 3.22 -34.98
C GLN A 212 -15.44 4.30 -34.56
N THR A 213 -15.08 5.18 -33.62
CA THR A 213 -15.97 6.20 -33.05
C THR A 213 -15.56 7.64 -33.36
N THR A 214 -14.77 7.85 -34.43
CA THR A 214 -14.23 9.18 -34.77
C THR A 214 -15.34 10.20 -35.06
N GLU A 215 -16.44 9.77 -35.69
CA GLU A 215 -17.58 10.63 -36.04
C GLU A 215 -18.68 10.70 -34.96
N MET A 216 -18.51 9.97 -33.86
CA MET A 216 -19.49 9.90 -32.78
C MET A 216 -19.17 10.90 -31.67
N ASP A 217 -20.17 11.66 -31.23
CA ASP A 217 -20.03 12.65 -30.18
C ASP A 217 -20.37 12.09 -28.78
N GLU A 218 -20.00 12.80 -27.70
CA GLU A 218 -20.35 12.49 -26.32
C GLU A 218 -21.49 13.39 -25.84
N SER A 219 -22.67 13.19 -26.40
CA SER A 219 -23.88 13.97 -26.09
C SER A 219 -25.13 13.09 -26.02
N VAL A 220 -26.15 13.56 -25.29
CA VAL A 220 -27.42 12.81 -25.12
C VAL A 220 -28.18 12.70 -26.46
N GLU A 221 -27.99 13.71 -27.31
CA GLU A 221 -28.51 13.79 -28.67
C GLU A 221 -27.93 12.67 -29.54
N ALA A 222 -26.65 12.34 -29.37
CA ALA A 222 -25.95 11.29 -30.12
C ALA A 222 -26.32 9.86 -29.70
N ARG A 223 -27.19 9.64 -28.70
CA ARG A 223 -27.56 8.29 -28.20
C ARG A 223 -28.00 7.33 -29.31
N GLY A 224 -28.67 7.83 -30.34
CA GLY A 224 -29.15 7.02 -31.46
C GLY A 224 -28.02 6.45 -32.33
N GLU A 225 -26.86 7.11 -32.38
CA GLU A 225 -25.67 6.62 -33.07
C GLU A 225 -25.07 5.43 -32.34
N TYR A 226 -24.96 5.48 -31.01
CA TYR A 226 -24.45 4.37 -30.20
C TYR A 226 -25.35 3.14 -30.22
N VAL A 227 -26.68 3.34 -30.27
CA VAL A 227 -27.63 2.22 -30.42
C VAL A 227 -27.44 1.52 -31.76
N ARG A 228 -27.32 2.30 -32.86
CA ARG A 228 -27.05 1.73 -34.20
C ARG A 228 -25.69 1.03 -34.26
N PHE A 229 -24.67 1.61 -33.65
CA PHE A 229 -23.34 0.99 -33.56
C PHE A 229 -23.40 -0.36 -32.82
N HIS A 230 -24.13 -0.41 -31.70
CA HIS A 230 -24.36 -1.67 -30.98
C HIS A 230 -25.09 -2.71 -31.83
N GLU A 231 -26.15 -2.33 -32.54
CA GLU A 231 -26.90 -3.23 -33.44
C GLU A 231 -26.01 -3.77 -34.56
N GLN A 232 -25.16 -2.93 -35.16
CA GLN A 232 -24.20 -3.35 -36.19
C GLN A 232 -23.17 -4.35 -35.64
N VAL A 233 -22.59 -4.07 -34.46
CA VAL A 233 -21.62 -4.98 -33.82
C VAL A 233 -22.27 -6.32 -33.44
N ALA A 234 -23.49 -6.29 -32.91
CA ALA A 234 -24.21 -7.48 -32.49
C ALA A 234 -24.71 -8.32 -33.67
N GLY A 235 -25.08 -7.69 -34.79
CA GLY A 235 -25.70 -8.35 -35.93
C GLY A 235 -24.71 -8.87 -36.97
N ASP A 236 -23.76 -8.05 -37.41
CA ASP A 236 -23.06 -8.31 -38.68
C ASP A 236 -21.66 -8.91 -38.52
N ASP A 237 -20.97 -8.63 -37.43
CA ASP A 237 -19.52 -8.81 -37.39
C ASP A 237 -19.02 -9.82 -36.37
N LEU A 238 -19.71 -10.02 -35.24
CA LEU A 238 -19.20 -10.89 -34.17
C LEU A 238 -19.06 -12.37 -34.62
N PRO A 239 -20.07 -13.04 -35.22
CA PRO A 239 -19.97 -14.46 -35.57
C PRO A 239 -18.96 -14.71 -36.71
N ARG A 240 -18.86 -13.77 -37.66
CA ARG A 240 -17.91 -13.85 -38.78
C ARG A 240 -16.48 -13.63 -38.31
N PHE A 241 -16.24 -12.66 -37.44
CA PHE A 241 -14.92 -12.42 -36.87
C PHE A 241 -14.50 -13.54 -35.93
N GLU A 242 -15.41 -14.12 -35.14
CA GLU A 242 -15.11 -15.32 -34.36
C GLU A 242 -14.65 -16.48 -35.26
N GLY A 243 -15.34 -16.75 -36.37
CA GLY A 243 -14.96 -17.80 -37.32
C GLY A 243 -13.64 -17.54 -38.06
N GLU A 244 -13.44 -16.31 -38.55
CA GLU A 244 -12.19 -15.87 -39.21
C GLU A 244 -11.00 -15.93 -38.24
N PHE A 245 -11.17 -15.42 -37.02
CA PHE A 245 -10.14 -15.39 -35.99
C PHE A 245 -9.80 -16.81 -35.49
N ALA A 246 -10.81 -17.65 -35.26
CA ALA A 246 -10.60 -19.06 -34.92
C ALA A 246 -9.82 -19.77 -36.04
N ARG A 247 -10.13 -19.52 -37.32
CA ARG A 247 -9.42 -20.12 -38.45
C ARG A 247 -7.97 -19.62 -38.59
N GLN A 248 -7.75 -18.31 -38.50
CA GLN A 248 -6.41 -17.72 -38.62
C GLN A 248 -5.50 -18.16 -37.47
N LEU A 249 -6.02 -18.23 -36.25
CA LEU A 249 -5.25 -18.66 -35.08
C LEU A 249 -5.01 -20.18 -35.07
N ARG A 250 -6.02 -20.99 -35.45
CA ARG A 250 -5.90 -22.45 -35.58
C ARG A 250 -4.88 -22.86 -36.64
N THR A 251 -4.77 -22.12 -37.74
CA THR A 251 -3.95 -22.53 -38.89
C THR A 251 -2.55 -21.93 -38.88
N ASN A 252 -2.40 -20.64 -38.59
CA ASN A 252 -1.11 -19.95 -38.76
C ASN A 252 -0.32 -19.86 -37.45
N ALA A 253 -0.95 -19.43 -36.35
CA ALA A 253 -0.23 -19.18 -35.10
C ALA A 253 0.37 -20.45 -34.47
N ILE A 254 -0.36 -21.57 -34.49
CA ILE A 254 0.15 -22.84 -33.94
C ILE A 254 1.30 -23.40 -34.79
N ARG A 255 1.18 -23.32 -36.12
CA ARG A 255 2.27 -23.74 -37.03
C ARG A 255 3.52 -22.88 -36.85
N GLU A 256 3.35 -21.57 -36.70
CA GLU A 256 4.44 -20.64 -36.44
C GLU A 256 5.08 -20.87 -35.06
N LEU A 257 4.28 -21.14 -34.01
CA LEU A 257 4.81 -21.53 -32.70
C LEU A 257 5.55 -22.87 -32.74
N GLY A 258 5.05 -23.84 -33.52
CA GLY A 258 5.74 -25.09 -33.81
C GLY A 258 7.10 -24.86 -34.45
N ALA A 259 7.14 -24.09 -35.53
CA ALA A 259 8.38 -23.73 -36.22
C ALA A 259 9.35 -22.97 -35.29
N PHE A 260 8.83 -22.07 -34.46
CA PHE A 260 9.61 -21.32 -33.48
C PHE A 260 10.21 -22.22 -32.40
N ASN A 261 9.43 -23.16 -31.84
CA ASN A 261 9.94 -24.15 -30.89
C ASN A 261 11.04 -25.01 -31.54
N SER A 262 10.82 -25.52 -32.76
CA SER A 262 11.84 -26.29 -33.48
C SER A 262 13.12 -25.49 -33.71
N TRP A 263 13.02 -24.21 -34.07
CA TRP A 263 14.18 -23.32 -34.22
C TRP A 263 14.95 -23.16 -32.90
N LEU A 264 14.26 -22.93 -31.79
CA LEU A 264 14.90 -22.83 -30.46
C LEU A 264 15.59 -24.14 -30.05
N GLN A 265 14.97 -25.30 -30.29
CA GLN A 265 15.60 -26.60 -30.00
C GLN A 265 16.85 -26.82 -30.86
N HIS A 266 16.83 -26.40 -32.12
CA HIS A 266 18.00 -26.49 -32.99
C HIS A 266 19.16 -25.63 -32.48
N GLN A 267 18.90 -24.37 -32.11
CA GLN A 267 19.92 -23.50 -31.51
C GLN A 267 20.45 -24.05 -30.18
N ALA A 268 19.60 -24.66 -29.36
CA ALA A 268 20.01 -25.34 -28.14
C ALA A 268 20.90 -26.58 -28.43
N ALA A 269 20.64 -27.31 -29.52
CA ALA A 269 21.46 -28.44 -29.95
C ALA A 269 22.84 -27.99 -30.47
N GLU A 270 22.91 -26.89 -31.23
CA GLU A 270 24.20 -26.32 -31.67
C GLU A 270 25.11 -25.94 -30.50
N ILE A 271 24.55 -25.43 -29.40
CA ILE A 271 25.33 -25.13 -28.19
C ILE A 271 25.96 -26.40 -27.61
N ARG A 272 25.20 -27.50 -27.56
CA ARG A 272 25.71 -28.80 -27.08
C ARG A 272 26.81 -29.32 -27.98
N GLU A 273 26.63 -29.28 -29.30
CA GLU A 273 27.64 -29.72 -30.26
C GLU A 273 28.94 -28.90 -30.12
N LYS A 274 28.83 -27.58 -29.97
CA LYS A 274 30.00 -26.72 -29.71
C LYS A 274 30.69 -27.09 -28.40
N LEU A 275 29.93 -27.41 -27.35
CA LEU A 275 30.48 -27.82 -26.06
C LEU A 275 31.20 -29.17 -26.15
N ASP A 276 30.65 -30.13 -26.90
CA ASP A 276 31.28 -31.43 -27.11
C ASP A 276 32.65 -31.29 -27.77
N ARG A 277 32.77 -30.40 -28.78
CA ARG A 277 34.07 -30.09 -29.41
C ARG A 277 35.06 -29.38 -28.46
N ILE A 278 34.57 -28.51 -27.58
CA ILE A 278 35.41 -27.90 -26.54
C ILE A 278 35.88 -28.98 -25.54
N ASN A 279 35.01 -29.92 -25.19
CA ASN A 279 35.34 -31.04 -24.31
C ASN A 279 36.37 -32.00 -24.92
N GLU A 280 36.34 -32.21 -26.23
CA GLU A 280 37.41 -32.94 -26.94
C GLU A 280 38.77 -32.25 -26.74
N ALA A 281 38.82 -30.92 -26.92
CA ALA A 281 40.03 -30.14 -26.70
C ALA A 281 40.47 -30.13 -25.22
N LEU A 282 39.53 -30.07 -24.27
CA LEU A 282 39.81 -30.15 -22.84
C LEU A 282 40.34 -31.53 -22.43
N GLY A 283 39.84 -32.61 -23.05
CA GLY A 283 40.31 -33.97 -22.81
C GLY A 283 41.78 -34.17 -23.17
N ALA A 284 42.28 -33.44 -24.17
CA ALA A 284 43.69 -33.46 -24.55
C ALA A 284 44.62 -32.77 -23.52
N ILE A 285 44.07 -31.97 -22.61
CA ILE A 285 44.83 -31.24 -21.59
C ILE A 285 44.86 -32.04 -20.29
N ASP A 286 46.06 -32.30 -19.77
CA ASP A 286 46.23 -32.78 -18.40
C ASP A 286 45.99 -31.62 -17.42
N PHE A 287 44.83 -31.63 -16.77
CA PHE A 287 44.55 -30.68 -15.69
C PHE A 287 45.38 -31.03 -14.45
N ASN A 288 45.43 -32.31 -14.09
CA ASN A 288 46.39 -32.88 -13.14
C ASN A 288 46.92 -34.19 -13.74
N PRO A 289 48.03 -34.76 -13.24
CA PRO A 289 48.55 -36.02 -13.77
C PRO A 289 47.47 -37.11 -13.77
N GLY A 290 47.14 -37.64 -14.96
CA GLY A 290 46.10 -38.65 -15.14
C GLY A 290 44.64 -38.15 -15.10
N ARG A 291 44.41 -36.83 -15.07
CA ARG A 291 43.05 -36.25 -14.96
C ARG A 291 42.82 -35.09 -15.92
N TYR A 292 41.60 -34.99 -16.42
CA TYR A 292 41.18 -33.94 -17.36
C TYR A 292 39.90 -33.24 -16.88
N VAL A 293 39.57 -32.11 -17.50
CA VAL A 293 38.37 -31.33 -17.20
C VAL A 293 37.31 -31.55 -18.28
N ARG A 294 36.05 -31.64 -17.88
CA ARG A 294 34.90 -31.67 -18.77
C ARG A 294 33.89 -30.60 -18.36
N LEU A 295 33.33 -29.90 -19.33
CA LEU A 295 32.19 -29.00 -19.15
C LEU A 295 30.89 -29.76 -19.41
N ASP A 296 30.03 -29.80 -18.40
CA ASP A 296 28.73 -30.47 -18.48
C ASP A 296 27.61 -29.42 -18.56
N PRO A 297 26.72 -29.50 -19.57
CA PRO A 297 25.58 -28.61 -19.69
C PRO A 297 24.43 -29.13 -18.83
N GLU A 298 24.17 -28.47 -17.71
CA GLU A 298 22.98 -28.69 -16.88
C GLU A 298 21.82 -27.83 -17.40
N ASN A 299 20.58 -28.29 -17.20
CA ASN A 299 19.41 -27.44 -17.47
C ASN A 299 19.35 -26.31 -16.43
N THR A 300 18.98 -25.11 -16.88
CA THR A 300 18.79 -23.97 -15.99
C THR A 300 17.79 -24.25 -14.88
N VAL A 301 18.08 -23.75 -13.68
CA VAL A 301 17.16 -23.74 -12.54
C VAL A 301 16.14 -22.60 -12.64
N ASN A 302 16.30 -21.69 -13.60
CA ASN A 302 15.42 -20.55 -13.76
C ASN A 302 13.99 -21.00 -14.14
N GLN A 303 13.03 -20.68 -13.26
CA GLN A 303 11.65 -21.11 -13.40
C GLN A 303 10.99 -20.56 -14.68
N ASP A 304 11.24 -19.30 -15.05
CA ASP A 304 10.65 -18.69 -16.24
C ASP A 304 11.00 -19.46 -17.52
N VAL A 305 12.25 -19.91 -17.63
CA VAL A 305 12.75 -20.65 -18.79
C VAL A 305 12.19 -22.07 -18.80
N ARG A 306 12.09 -22.71 -17.63
CA ARG A 306 11.52 -24.06 -17.51
C ARG A 306 10.05 -24.09 -17.87
N ASP A 307 9.27 -23.15 -17.34
CA ASP A 307 7.84 -23.03 -17.60
C ASP A 307 7.59 -22.74 -19.07
N PHE A 308 8.31 -21.76 -19.65
CA PHE A 308 8.18 -21.44 -21.08
C PHE A 308 8.48 -22.64 -21.99
N ARG A 309 9.51 -23.43 -21.68
CA ARG A 309 9.86 -24.64 -22.45
C ARG A 309 8.79 -25.73 -22.30
N ALA A 310 8.21 -25.87 -21.12
CA ALA A 310 7.12 -26.82 -20.88
C ALA A 310 5.85 -26.39 -21.63
N ASP A 311 5.48 -25.11 -21.55
CA ASP A 311 4.33 -24.51 -22.23
C ASP A 311 4.45 -24.65 -23.76
N LEU A 312 5.60 -24.31 -24.33
CA LEU A 312 5.85 -24.47 -25.77
C LEU A 312 5.78 -25.94 -26.20
N ARG A 313 6.29 -26.87 -25.39
CA ARG A 313 6.22 -28.31 -25.69
C ARG A 313 4.77 -28.81 -25.64
N ALA A 314 4.02 -28.47 -24.60
CA ALA A 314 2.63 -28.86 -24.45
C ALA A 314 1.76 -28.38 -25.64
N VAL A 315 2.00 -27.16 -26.10
CA VAL A 315 1.29 -26.59 -27.26
C VAL A 315 1.70 -27.24 -28.58
N THR A 316 2.94 -27.74 -28.71
CA THR A 316 3.47 -28.26 -29.98
C THR A 316 3.38 -29.78 -30.14
N ASP A 317 3.47 -30.57 -29.06
CA ASP A 317 3.40 -32.04 -29.08
C ASP A 317 2.05 -32.57 -29.58
N HIS A 318 0.99 -31.76 -29.53
CA HIS A 318 -0.37 -32.15 -29.91
C HIS A 318 -0.80 -31.63 -31.29
N VAL A 319 0.12 -31.00 -32.02
CA VAL A 319 -0.10 -30.51 -33.41
C VAL A 319 0.03 -31.65 -34.43
N LEU A 320 0.72 -32.73 -34.07
CA LEU A 320 1.00 -33.88 -34.92
C LEU A 320 -0.03 -35.02 -34.79
N GLY A 321 -1.00 -34.90 -33.87
CA GLY A 321 -2.10 -35.86 -33.70
C GLY A 321 -3.33 -35.41 -34.48
N GLU A 322 -3.86 -36.26 -35.36
CA GLU A 322 -5.01 -36.02 -36.23
C GLU A 322 -6.38 -35.94 -35.51
N ASP A 323 -6.42 -35.53 -34.25
CA ASP A 323 -7.68 -35.39 -33.51
C ASP A 323 -8.20 -33.96 -33.58
N GLU A 324 -9.30 -33.81 -34.33
CA GLU A 324 -10.04 -32.59 -34.66
C GLU A 324 -10.70 -31.86 -33.47
N GLN A 325 -10.39 -32.23 -32.23
CA GLN A 325 -10.84 -31.49 -31.05
C GLN A 325 -9.86 -30.38 -30.69
N TYR A 326 -10.03 -29.26 -31.39
CA TYR A 326 -9.55 -27.96 -30.95
C TYR A 326 -10.31 -27.57 -29.67
N SER A 327 -9.71 -27.77 -28.49
CA SER A 327 -10.32 -27.35 -27.22
C SER A 327 -10.07 -25.86 -26.97
N GLU A 328 -11.09 -25.14 -26.49
CA GLU A 328 -11.00 -23.77 -25.99
C GLU A 328 -9.81 -23.57 -25.02
N ALA A 329 -9.47 -24.60 -24.25
CA ALA A 329 -8.32 -24.60 -23.36
C ALA A 329 -6.98 -24.39 -24.09
N ARG A 330 -6.80 -24.97 -25.30
CA ARG A 330 -5.60 -24.77 -26.13
C ARG A 330 -5.52 -23.37 -26.69
N TYR A 331 -6.67 -22.79 -27.05
CA TYR A 331 -6.76 -21.41 -27.48
C TYR A 331 -6.23 -20.48 -26.38
N GLU A 332 -6.69 -20.68 -25.14
CA GLU A 332 -6.26 -19.88 -24.00
C GLU A 332 -4.77 -20.05 -23.67
N GLU A 333 -4.22 -21.26 -23.83
CA GLU A 333 -2.79 -21.51 -23.63
C GLU A 333 -1.92 -20.80 -24.68
N VAL A 334 -2.24 -20.93 -25.97
CA VAL A 334 -1.54 -20.26 -27.07
C VAL A 334 -1.62 -18.74 -26.92
N ARG A 335 -2.83 -18.23 -26.64
CA ARG A 335 -3.09 -16.82 -26.42
C ARG A 335 -2.23 -16.28 -25.28
N ARG A 336 -2.18 -16.97 -24.15
CA ARG A 336 -1.40 -16.57 -22.97
C ARG A 336 0.09 -16.41 -23.27
N ILE A 337 0.67 -17.35 -24.02
CA ILE A 337 2.09 -17.29 -24.41
C ILE A 337 2.34 -16.10 -25.34
N LEU A 338 1.49 -15.92 -26.36
CA LEU A 338 1.64 -14.85 -27.35
C LEU A 338 1.42 -13.46 -26.74
N GLU A 339 0.43 -13.28 -25.88
CA GLU A 339 0.19 -12.02 -25.18
C GLU A 339 1.38 -11.63 -24.30
N ARG A 340 1.95 -12.61 -23.57
CA ARG A 340 3.15 -12.38 -22.76
C ARG A 340 4.38 -12.06 -23.63
N LEU A 341 4.53 -12.67 -24.80
CA LEU A 341 5.61 -12.36 -25.75
C LEU A 341 5.44 -10.97 -26.42
N ARG A 342 4.21 -10.54 -26.68
CA ARG A 342 3.92 -9.19 -27.21
C ARG A 342 4.14 -8.10 -26.15
N GLY A 343 3.92 -8.44 -24.89
CA GLY A 343 4.00 -7.52 -23.75
C GLY A 343 2.60 -7.05 -23.37
N ARG A 344 2.14 -7.47 -22.18
CA ARG A 344 0.80 -7.15 -21.69
C ARG A 344 0.73 -5.71 -21.22
N GLU A 345 -0.43 -5.06 -21.42
CA GLU A 345 -0.67 -3.70 -20.92
C GLU A 345 -0.43 -3.64 -19.41
N GLY A 346 0.36 -2.65 -18.97
CA GLY A 346 0.74 -2.49 -17.56
C GLY A 346 1.94 -3.34 -17.08
N HIS A 347 2.43 -4.30 -17.88
CA HIS A 347 3.55 -5.18 -17.52
C HIS A 347 4.70 -5.20 -18.57
N THR A 348 4.73 -4.21 -19.46
CA THR A 348 5.61 -4.18 -20.64
C THR A 348 7.09 -4.42 -20.34
N GLU A 349 7.64 -3.85 -19.26
CA GLU A 349 9.07 -3.98 -18.94
C GLU A 349 9.43 -5.34 -18.34
N THR A 350 8.54 -5.89 -17.49
CA THR A 350 8.68 -7.25 -16.94
C THR A 350 8.58 -8.28 -18.05
N ASP A 351 7.61 -8.14 -18.95
CA ASP A 351 7.41 -9.04 -20.08
C ASP A 351 8.54 -8.92 -21.12
N ARG A 352 9.10 -7.72 -21.34
CA ARG A 352 10.30 -7.52 -22.18
C ARG A 352 11.51 -8.27 -21.61
N THR A 353 11.75 -8.13 -20.31
CA THR A 353 12.87 -8.81 -19.63
C THR A 353 12.70 -10.33 -19.66
N TRP A 354 11.48 -10.79 -19.37
CA TRP A 354 11.11 -12.20 -19.47
C TRP A 354 11.33 -12.74 -20.88
N ARG A 355 10.83 -12.04 -21.90
CA ARG A 355 10.99 -12.42 -23.31
C ARG A 355 12.46 -12.56 -23.68
N ALA A 356 13.27 -11.54 -23.41
CA ALA A 356 14.70 -11.56 -23.73
C ALA A 356 15.41 -12.75 -23.09
N ARG A 357 15.02 -13.13 -21.86
CA ARG A 357 15.54 -14.29 -21.16
C ARG A 357 15.11 -15.59 -21.83
N VAL A 358 13.80 -15.82 -21.96
CA VAL A 358 13.30 -17.12 -22.43
C VAL A 358 13.60 -17.42 -23.90
N THR A 359 13.75 -16.39 -24.74
CA THR A 359 14.12 -16.54 -26.15
C THR A 359 15.62 -16.74 -26.38
N ASP A 360 16.47 -16.38 -25.40
CA ASP A 360 17.90 -16.62 -25.47
C ASP A 360 18.24 -18.04 -24.98
N VAL A 361 18.52 -18.94 -25.92
CA VAL A 361 18.85 -20.35 -25.64
C VAL A 361 20.08 -20.53 -24.75
N ARG A 362 20.96 -19.51 -24.63
CA ARG A 362 22.11 -19.58 -23.72
C ARG A 362 21.66 -19.62 -22.27
N SER A 363 20.55 -18.97 -21.95
CA SER A 363 19.97 -18.96 -20.60
C SER A 363 19.32 -20.30 -20.21
N TRP A 364 19.15 -21.21 -21.18
CA TRP A 364 18.54 -22.53 -20.95
C TRP A 364 19.49 -23.50 -20.29
N PHE A 365 20.79 -23.18 -20.31
CA PHE A 365 21.86 -24.00 -19.78
C PHE A 365 22.53 -23.32 -18.59
N THR A 366 23.01 -24.13 -17.66
CA THR A 366 23.98 -23.74 -16.66
C THR A 366 25.15 -24.69 -16.81
N PHE A 367 26.37 -24.16 -16.90
CA PHE A 367 27.55 -24.97 -17.15
C PHE A 367 28.25 -25.25 -15.83
N SER A 368 28.57 -26.52 -15.60
CA SER A 368 29.43 -26.96 -14.49
C SER A 368 30.68 -27.60 -15.07
N ALA A 369 31.83 -27.40 -14.42
CA ALA A 369 33.04 -28.10 -14.78
C ALA A 369 33.26 -29.28 -13.83
N THR A 370 33.68 -30.42 -14.36
CA THR A 370 34.03 -31.62 -13.60
C THR A 370 35.47 -32.02 -13.93
N GLU A 371 36.22 -32.47 -12.92
CA GLU A 371 37.50 -33.15 -13.12
C GLU A 371 37.26 -34.65 -13.08
N ARG A 372 37.78 -35.35 -14.09
CA ARG A 372 37.55 -36.77 -14.31
C ARG A 372 38.86 -37.52 -14.48
N ASP A 373 38.88 -38.75 -14.02
CA ASP A 373 39.99 -39.67 -14.26
C ASP A 373 40.08 -40.03 -15.74
N ARG A 374 41.31 -40.02 -16.29
CA ARG A 374 41.54 -40.24 -17.72
C ARG A 374 41.26 -41.68 -18.15
N ASP A 375 41.47 -42.65 -17.27
CA ASP A 375 41.34 -44.08 -17.59
C ASP A 375 39.95 -44.61 -17.26
N THR A 376 39.33 -44.14 -16.17
CA THR A 376 38.01 -44.64 -15.71
C THR A 376 36.83 -43.72 -16.04
N ASP A 377 37.08 -42.48 -16.49
CA ASP A 377 36.06 -41.43 -16.68
C ASP A 377 35.23 -41.11 -15.41
N GLU A 378 35.69 -41.58 -14.24
CA GLU A 378 35.02 -41.35 -12.96
C GLU A 378 35.21 -39.89 -12.54
N VAL A 379 34.13 -39.28 -12.03
CA VAL A 379 34.18 -37.90 -11.55
C VAL A 379 34.96 -37.85 -10.26
N TRP A 380 36.07 -37.12 -10.29
CA TRP A 380 36.91 -36.86 -9.13
C TRP A 380 36.40 -35.67 -8.33
N GLU A 381 36.10 -34.55 -9.03
CA GLU A 381 35.76 -33.30 -8.36
C GLU A 381 34.80 -32.45 -9.21
N PHE A 382 33.83 -31.81 -8.55
CA PHE A 382 32.88 -30.89 -9.18
C PHE A 382 33.26 -29.43 -8.90
N TYR A 383 33.25 -28.58 -9.91
CA TYR A 383 33.53 -27.15 -9.82
C TYR A 383 32.25 -26.38 -10.19
N ARG A 384 31.51 -25.94 -9.18
CA ARG A 384 30.37 -25.01 -9.30
C ARG A 384 30.76 -23.61 -8.87
N ASP A 385 30.11 -22.61 -9.47
CA ASP A 385 30.41 -21.17 -9.31
C ASP A 385 30.38 -20.69 -7.83
N SER A 386 29.62 -21.38 -6.98
CA SER A 386 29.35 -21.00 -5.58
C SER A 386 30.21 -21.69 -4.52
N ASP A 387 31.09 -22.63 -4.89
CA ASP A 387 31.87 -23.38 -3.89
C ASP A 387 33.17 -22.64 -3.49
N GLY A 388 33.39 -22.57 -2.17
CA GLY A 388 34.50 -21.88 -1.50
C GLY A 388 35.87 -22.55 -1.67
N LYS A 389 36.29 -22.75 -2.93
CA LYS A 389 37.60 -23.33 -3.27
C LYS A 389 38.72 -22.29 -3.31
N SER A 390 39.96 -22.77 -3.16
CA SER A 390 41.20 -22.00 -3.30
C SER A 390 41.23 -21.22 -4.61
N GLY A 391 41.52 -19.91 -4.55
CA GLY A 391 41.57 -19.04 -5.74
C GLY A 391 42.47 -19.58 -6.86
N GLY A 392 43.57 -20.27 -6.51
CA GLY A 392 44.49 -20.85 -7.49
C GLY A 392 43.89 -21.97 -8.35
N GLN A 393 42.96 -22.77 -7.82
CA GLN A 393 42.25 -23.80 -8.62
C GLN A 393 41.26 -23.18 -9.60
N LYS A 394 40.55 -22.12 -9.19
CA LYS A 394 39.62 -21.40 -10.08
C LYS A 394 40.37 -20.76 -11.26
N GLU A 395 41.55 -20.19 -10.99
CA GLU A 395 42.43 -19.65 -12.04
C GLU A 395 42.94 -20.74 -12.99
N LYS A 396 43.44 -21.85 -12.44
CA LYS A 396 43.94 -22.98 -13.25
C LYS A 396 42.84 -23.54 -14.17
N LEU A 397 41.62 -23.67 -13.65
CA LEU A 397 40.45 -24.09 -14.43
C LEU A 397 40.11 -23.09 -15.53
N ALA A 398 40.06 -21.79 -15.19
CA ALA A 398 39.77 -20.73 -16.16
C ALA A 398 40.79 -20.72 -17.32
N TYR A 399 42.08 -20.86 -17.02
CA TYR A 399 43.11 -20.94 -18.07
C TYR A 399 42.99 -22.21 -18.92
N THR A 400 42.62 -23.34 -18.33
CA THR A 400 42.37 -24.59 -19.07
C THR A 400 41.21 -24.44 -20.04
N ILE A 401 40.10 -23.86 -19.58
CA ILE A 401 38.91 -23.59 -20.40
C ILE A 401 39.24 -22.59 -21.51
N LEU A 402 39.98 -21.52 -21.19
CA LEU A 402 40.41 -20.53 -22.17
C LEU A 402 41.30 -21.16 -23.25
N ALA A 403 42.30 -21.96 -22.86
CA ALA A 403 43.21 -22.63 -23.76
C ALA A 403 42.46 -23.60 -24.70
N ALA A 404 41.55 -24.41 -24.18
CA ALA A 404 40.71 -25.29 -25.00
C ALA A 404 39.76 -24.50 -25.92
N SER A 405 39.21 -23.38 -25.44
CA SER A 405 38.35 -22.51 -26.27
C SER A 405 39.13 -21.88 -27.42
N LEU A 406 40.36 -21.44 -27.18
CA LEU A 406 41.26 -20.94 -28.21
C LEU A 406 41.67 -22.05 -29.20
N ALA A 407 41.98 -23.24 -28.69
CA ALA A 407 42.27 -24.40 -29.53
C ALA A 407 41.10 -24.72 -30.46
N TYR A 408 39.88 -24.69 -29.93
CA TYR A 408 38.66 -24.88 -30.71
C TYR A 408 38.43 -23.76 -31.74
N GLN A 409 38.45 -22.49 -31.32
CA GLN A 409 38.13 -21.35 -32.19
C GLN A 409 39.10 -21.21 -33.37
N PHE A 410 40.36 -21.59 -33.17
CA PHE A 410 41.42 -21.46 -34.18
C PHE A 410 41.85 -22.82 -34.79
N GLY A 411 41.17 -23.92 -34.45
CA GLY A 411 41.51 -25.26 -34.94
C GLY A 411 42.96 -25.68 -34.64
N LEU A 412 43.45 -25.35 -33.45
CA LEU A 412 44.84 -25.59 -33.05
C LEU A 412 45.03 -27.04 -32.62
N ASP A 413 45.95 -27.75 -33.26
CA ASP A 413 46.42 -29.05 -32.79
C ASP A 413 47.41 -28.88 -31.61
N TRP A 414 47.30 -29.76 -30.62
CA TRP A 414 48.19 -29.82 -29.46
C TRP A 414 49.53 -30.47 -29.83
N GLY A 415 50.65 -29.87 -29.42
CA GLY A 415 51.99 -30.47 -29.58
C GLY A 415 52.63 -30.30 -30.96
N VAL A 416 52.26 -29.27 -31.71
CA VAL A 416 52.87 -28.97 -33.02
C VAL A 416 54.13 -28.12 -32.84
N ASP A 417 55.30 -28.67 -33.17
CA ASP A 417 56.61 -27.97 -33.02
C ASP A 417 56.75 -26.72 -33.91
N LYS A 418 56.03 -26.67 -35.05
CA LYS A 418 55.97 -25.50 -35.95
C LYS A 418 54.60 -25.38 -36.60
N ALA A 419 53.75 -24.53 -36.06
CA ALA A 419 52.49 -24.16 -36.70
C ALA A 419 52.77 -23.42 -38.03
N ARG A 420 51.96 -23.70 -39.06
CA ARG A 420 52.01 -22.97 -40.35
C ARG A 420 51.24 -21.63 -40.32
N ASP A 421 50.53 -21.37 -39.22
CA ASP A 421 49.65 -20.23 -39.04
C ASP A 421 50.16 -19.27 -37.97
N PHE A 422 49.86 -17.98 -38.11
CA PHE A 422 50.26 -16.95 -37.15
C PHE A 422 49.39 -17.01 -35.89
N ARG A 423 49.99 -17.42 -34.77
CA ARG A 423 49.33 -17.60 -33.46
C ARG A 423 49.95 -16.64 -32.45
N PHE A 424 49.37 -15.47 -32.24
CA PHE A 424 49.91 -14.44 -31.35
C PHE A 424 48.86 -14.01 -30.32
N ALA A 425 49.23 -14.05 -29.04
CA ALA A 425 48.38 -13.63 -27.93
C ALA A 425 49.09 -12.56 -27.10
N VAL A 426 48.38 -11.44 -26.87
CA VAL A 426 48.80 -10.38 -25.96
C VAL A 426 48.06 -10.55 -24.65
N ILE A 427 48.78 -10.62 -23.54
CA ILE A 427 48.20 -10.74 -22.20
C ILE A 427 48.61 -9.50 -21.41
N ASP A 428 47.65 -8.59 -21.19
CA ASP A 428 47.83 -7.41 -20.37
C ASP A 428 47.47 -7.71 -18.90
N GLU A 429 48.19 -7.09 -17.97
CA GLU A 429 48.14 -7.37 -16.52
C GLU A 429 48.18 -8.86 -16.16
N ALA A 430 48.95 -9.63 -16.94
CA ALA A 430 49.00 -11.07 -16.80
C ALA A 430 49.53 -11.48 -15.41
N PHE A 431 48.87 -12.45 -14.77
CA PHE A 431 49.38 -13.15 -13.59
C PHE A 431 49.65 -12.28 -12.34
N GLY A 432 49.17 -11.03 -12.33
CA GLY A 432 49.39 -10.07 -11.24
C GLY A 432 48.72 -10.46 -9.90
N ARG A 433 47.61 -11.20 -9.95
CA ARG A 433 46.89 -11.72 -8.77
C ARG A 433 46.94 -13.23 -8.60
N GLY A 434 47.46 -13.94 -9.61
CA GLY A 434 47.45 -15.39 -9.64
C GLY A 434 48.60 -16.05 -8.91
N SER A 435 48.39 -17.30 -8.50
CA SER A 435 49.47 -18.09 -7.88
C SER A 435 50.57 -18.41 -8.89
N ASP A 436 51.82 -18.52 -8.43
CA ASP A 436 52.95 -18.85 -9.30
C ASP A 436 52.77 -20.22 -9.97
N ALA A 437 52.12 -21.17 -9.29
CA ALA A 437 51.80 -22.50 -9.84
C ALA A 437 50.76 -22.42 -10.97
N SER A 438 49.68 -21.65 -10.78
CA SER A 438 48.64 -21.43 -11.81
C SER A 438 49.21 -20.70 -13.04
N THR A 439 50.15 -19.78 -12.81
CA THR A 439 50.83 -19.02 -13.85
C THR A 439 51.72 -19.92 -14.71
N ARG A 440 52.56 -20.76 -14.09
CA ARG A 440 53.39 -21.74 -14.82
C ARG A 440 52.53 -22.68 -15.66
N TYR A 441 51.46 -23.21 -15.06
CA TYR A 441 50.54 -24.09 -15.76
C TYR A 441 49.91 -23.41 -17.00
N ALA A 442 49.46 -22.16 -16.88
CA ALA A 442 48.91 -21.43 -18.03
C ALA A 442 49.95 -21.22 -19.15
N LEU A 443 51.19 -20.88 -18.79
CA LEU A 443 52.29 -20.71 -19.75
C LEU A 443 52.66 -22.03 -20.43
N ASP A 444 52.70 -23.14 -19.69
CA ASP A 444 52.90 -24.49 -20.22
C ASP A 444 51.80 -24.86 -21.24
N LEU A 445 50.54 -24.52 -20.96
CA LEU A 445 49.44 -24.75 -21.89
C LEU A 445 49.59 -23.93 -23.17
N PHE A 446 49.90 -22.65 -23.05
CA PHE A 446 50.07 -21.78 -24.23
C PHE A 446 51.29 -22.19 -25.06
N ALA A 447 52.37 -22.65 -24.42
CA ALA A 447 53.53 -23.21 -25.11
C ALA A 447 53.15 -24.48 -25.89
N LYS A 448 52.38 -25.40 -25.29
CA LYS A 448 51.87 -26.63 -25.96
C LYS A 448 50.94 -26.34 -27.15
N LEU A 449 50.26 -25.19 -27.14
CA LEU A 449 49.43 -24.70 -28.26
C LEU A 449 50.24 -24.02 -29.37
N GLY A 450 51.54 -23.78 -29.15
CA GLY A 450 52.40 -23.07 -30.09
C GLY A 450 52.02 -21.59 -30.24
N LEU A 451 51.52 -20.95 -29.18
CA LEU A 451 51.19 -19.52 -29.17
C LEU A 451 52.44 -18.68 -28.94
N GLN A 452 52.63 -17.63 -29.76
CA GLN A 452 53.57 -16.55 -29.49
C GLN A 452 52.95 -15.60 -28.47
N LEU A 453 53.63 -15.37 -27.36
CA LEU A 453 53.10 -14.57 -26.25
C LEU A 453 53.80 -13.21 -26.15
N LEU A 454 53.02 -12.14 -26.02
CA LEU A 454 53.47 -10.85 -25.53
C LEU A 454 52.79 -10.59 -24.19
N ILE A 455 53.58 -10.60 -23.11
CA ILE A 455 53.07 -10.50 -21.75
C ILE A 455 53.46 -9.16 -21.16
N VAL A 456 52.46 -8.41 -20.69
CA VAL A 456 52.64 -7.18 -19.91
C VAL A 456 52.29 -7.50 -18.47
N THR A 457 53.29 -7.42 -17.58
CA THR A 457 53.15 -7.80 -16.16
C THR A 457 53.94 -6.84 -15.26
N PRO A 458 53.52 -6.65 -13.99
CA PRO A 458 54.36 -6.02 -12.97
C PRO A 458 55.69 -6.77 -12.77
N LEU A 459 56.72 -6.04 -12.33
CA LEU A 459 58.10 -6.52 -12.13
C LEU A 459 58.20 -7.78 -11.24
N GLN A 460 57.29 -7.93 -10.28
CA GLN A 460 57.32 -8.96 -9.26
C GLN A 460 57.17 -10.40 -9.81
N LYS A 461 56.54 -10.57 -10.98
CA LYS A 461 56.22 -11.89 -11.56
C LYS A 461 57.17 -12.32 -12.68
N VAL A 462 58.18 -11.50 -12.99
CA VAL A 462 59.11 -11.76 -14.10
C VAL A 462 59.84 -13.10 -13.95
N HIS A 463 60.22 -13.49 -12.73
CA HIS A 463 60.91 -14.76 -12.45
C HIS A 463 60.11 -16.03 -12.81
N VAL A 464 58.78 -15.97 -12.81
CA VAL A 464 57.91 -17.11 -13.18
C VAL A 464 57.75 -17.22 -14.70
N ILE A 465 57.77 -16.08 -15.39
CA ILE A 465 57.49 -15.95 -16.83
C ILE A 465 58.77 -16.06 -17.66
N ALA A 466 59.92 -15.61 -17.11
CA ALA A 466 61.22 -15.59 -17.77
C ALA A 466 61.55 -16.90 -18.52
N PRO A 467 61.32 -18.11 -17.98
CA PRO A 467 61.61 -19.37 -18.70
C PRO A 467 60.84 -19.57 -20.00
N TYR A 468 59.72 -18.87 -20.20
CA TYR A 468 58.81 -19.05 -21.34
C TYR A 468 58.92 -17.94 -22.40
N VAL A 469 59.77 -16.94 -22.18
CA VAL A 469 59.95 -15.79 -23.09
C VAL A 469 61.40 -15.69 -23.55
N GLN A 470 61.63 -15.12 -24.74
CA GLN A 470 62.97 -14.96 -25.32
C GLN A 470 63.61 -13.60 -24.97
N ALA A 471 62.78 -12.57 -24.79
CA ALA A 471 63.22 -11.21 -24.51
C ALA A 471 62.30 -10.56 -23.49
N ILE A 472 62.88 -9.73 -22.62
CA ILE A 472 62.17 -9.00 -21.57
C ILE A 472 62.40 -7.50 -21.79
N GLY A 473 61.32 -6.74 -21.95
CA GLY A 473 61.34 -5.28 -22.06
C GLY A 473 60.94 -4.63 -20.74
N PHE A 474 61.85 -3.90 -20.11
CA PHE A 474 61.55 -3.07 -18.95
C PHE A 474 61.12 -1.69 -19.40
N VAL A 475 59.91 -1.29 -19.03
CA VAL A 475 59.40 0.06 -19.26
C VAL A 475 59.67 0.90 -18.03
N ASN A 476 60.51 1.92 -18.16
CA ASN A 476 60.78 2.89 -17.11
C ASN A 476 60.24 4.27 -17.51
N ASN A 477 59.66 4.99 -16.56
CA ASN A 477 59.24 6.37 -16.77
C ASN A 477 60.14 7.29 -15.93
N ILE A 478 61.11 7.92 -16.58
CA ILE A 478 62.07 8.78 -15.91
C ILE A 478 61.36 10.09 -15.54
N GLU A 479 61.18 10.31 -14.24
CA GLU A 479 60.59 11.53 -13.65
C GLU A 479 59.16 11.87 -14.16
N GLY A 480 58.44 10.89 -14.71
CA GLY A 480 57.08 11.12 -15.26
C GLY A 480 57.06 11.82 -16.62
N ARG A 481 58.21 12.08 -17.24
CA ARG A 481 58.35 12.95 -18.43
C ARG A 481 58.36 12.19 -19.75
N TYR A 482 58.94 11.00 -19.80
CA TYR A 482 58.98 10.16 -20.98
C TYR A 482 59.20 8.69 -20.61
N SER A 483 58.57 7.79 -21.36
CA SER A 483 58.73 6.34 -21.19
C SER A 483 59.91 5.84 -22.02
N GLN A 484 60.80 5.07 -21.41
CA GLN A 484 61.91 4.38 -22.06
C GLN A 484 61.72 2.88 -21.92
N VAL A 485 61.98 2.14 -23.00
CA VAL A 485 62.00 0.67 -22.98
C VAL A 485 63.45 0.20 -23.07
N VAL A 486 63.88 -0.60 -22.11
CA VAL A 486 65.17 -1.29 -22.13
C VAL A 486 64.88 -2.77 -22.35
N THR A 487 65.37 -3.32 -23.46
CA THR A 487 65.18 -4.73 -23.79
C THR A 487 66.43 -5.50 -23.43
N MET A 488 66.27 -6.64 -22.77
CA MET A 488 67.34 -7.60 -22.50
C MET A 488 66.89 -9.01 -22.88
N THR A 489 67.86 -9.89 -23.17
CA THR A 489 67.55 -11.30 -23.38
C THR A 489 67.25 -11.98 -22.05
N THR A 490 66.52 -13.10 -22.10
CA THR A 490 66.25 -13.89 -20.90
C THR A 490 67.55 -14.41 -20.24
N GLU A 491 68.58 -14.71 -21.04
CA GLU A 491 69.91 -15.13 -20.55
C GLU A 491 70.56 -14.02 -19.73
N ASP A 492 70.60 -12.79 -20.27
CA ASP A 492 71.15 -11.62 -19.56
C ASP A 492 70.42 -11.35 -18.24
N TYR A 493 69.10 -11.52 -18.22
CA TYR A 493 68.28 -11.35 -17.02
C TYR A 493 68.62 -12.39 -15.94
N LEU A 494 68.78 -13.66 -16.31
CA LEU A 494 69.14 -14.74 -15.38
C LEU A 494 70.55 -14.57 -14.81
N GLU A 495 71.52 -14.12 -15.62
CA GLU A 495 72.89 -13.83 -15.16
C GLU A 495 72.95 -12.66 -14.16
N GLN A 496 72.15 -11.61 -14.39
CA GLN A 496 72.08 -10.45 -13.50
C GLN A 496 71.31 -10.75 -12.21
N SER A 497 70.23 -11.54 -12.30
CA SER A 497 69.40 -11.89 -11.14
C SER A 497 70.01 -12.97 -10.26
N GLY A 498 70.92 -13.81 -10.77
CA GLY A 498 71.67 -14.82 -10.00
C GLY A 498 72.91 -14.28 -9.28
N ARG A 499 73.27 -13.01 -9.49
CA ARG A 499 74.39 -12.31 -8.83
C ARG A 499 73.94 -11.42 -7.64
N SER A 500 72.65 -11.46 -7.27
CA SER A 500 72.08 -10.66 -6.18
C SER A 500 71.60 -11.49 -5.00
#